data_AF-A0A2R5FQY1-F1
#
_entry.id   AF-A0A2R5FQY1-F1
#
_cell.length_a   1.000
_cell.length_b   1.000
_cell.length_c   1.000
_cell.angle_alpha   90.00
_cell.angle_beta   90.00
_cell.angle_gamma   90.00
#
_symmetry.space_group_name_H-M   'P 1'
#
loop_
_entity.id
_entity.type
_entity.pdbx_description
1 polymer ?
#
loop_
_entity_poly.entity_id
_entity_poly.type
_entity_poly.pdbx_seq_one_letter_code
_entity_poly.pdbx_strand_id
1 'polypeptide(L)'
;MDDQVNIADAYRQLGRIYKDWGKSEQAINYFQQSLDLYQQLGKNKNVAICYRQLASCQCLLANHHLDSTKIVDLLAEAEKNLCQAREINTAGEYQENLAYNYTTLGLLYSQRLRLLPNQDISILEKAALVEEYYSRGLTYFDELGQTVNKAEESLDMARAYLEIEALENLNYSEEIAQKCLQIFQEYNRQKLEASAHKLLGEIYLKRTQKNQPGAETMAIQFLAESLQIYRDLDLQEKALEVEKLINISKK
;
A
#
# COMPACT_ATOMS: atom_id res chain seq x y z
N MET A 1 -7.60 29.00 17.74
CA MET A 1 -8.22 27.69 17.40
C MET A 1 -8.02 27.38 15.93
N ASP A 2 -8.39 28.27 15.02
CA ASP A 2 -8.23 28.03 13.57
C ASP A 2 -6.77 27.85 13.13
N ASP A 3 -5.82 28.60 13.70
CA ASP A 3 -4.40 28.44 13.40
C ASP A 3 -3.86 27.04 13.76
N GLN A 4 -4.31 26.47 14.88
CA GLN A 4 -3.89 25.13 15.30
C GLN A 4 -4.46 24.03 14.41
N VAL A 5 -5.69 24.20 13.90
CA VAL A 5 -6.27 23.28 12.92
C VAL A 5 -5.45 23.33 11.62
N ASN A 6 -5.13 24.53 11.13
CA ASN A 6 -4.33 24.70 9.92
C ASN A 6 -2.92 24.11 10.06
N ILE A 7 -2.28 24.26 11.23
CA ILE A 7 -0.98 23.65 11.51
C ILE A 7 -1.09 22.11 11.53
N ALA A 8 -2.13 21.56 12.17
CA ALA A 8 -2.38 20.12 12.18
C ALA A 8 -2.58 19.56 10.76
N ASP A 9 -3.34 20.29 9.91
CA ASP A 9 -3.52 19.93 8.51
C ASP A 9 -2.21 20.00 7.72
N ALA A 10 -1.39 21.03 7.95
CA ALA A 10 -0.08 21.16 7.30
C ALA A 10 0.83 19.97 7.64
N TYR A 11 0.92 19.57 8.91
CA TYR A 11 1.66 18.38 9.30
C TYR A 11 1.12 17.11 8.67
N ARG A 12 -0.20 16.93 8.60
CA ARG A 12 -0.81 15.77 7.93
C ARG A 12 -0.45 15.72 6.45
N GLN A 13 -0.44 16.86 5.76
CA GLN A 13 -0.05 16.90 4.35
C GLN A 13 1.45 16.64 4.15
N LEU A 14 2.31 17.15 5.03
CA LEU A 14 3.73 16.82 5.03
C LEU A 14 3.93 15.31 5.21
N GLY A 15 3.23 14.68 6.15
CA GLY A 15 3.24 13.24 6.34
C GLY A 15 2.90 12.47 5.06
N ARG A 16 1.85 12.90 4.34
CA ARG A 16 1.47 12.30 3.04
C ARG A 16 2.54 12.47 1.98
N ILE A 17 3.13 13.67 1.85
CA ILE A 17 4.19 13.94 0.87
C ILE A 17 5.41 13.04 1.15
N TYR A 18 5.84 12.93 2.41
CA TYR A 18 6.96 12.05 2.76
C TYR A 18 6.64 10.58 2.53
N LYS A 19 5.42 10.13 2.84
CA LYS A 19 4.97 8.76 2.52
C LYS A 19 5.04 8.50 1.01
N ASP A 20 4.55 9.44 0.19
CA ASP A 20 4.54 9.33 -1.28
C ASP A 20 5.94 9.32 -1.92
N TRP A 21 6.95 9.80 -1.17
CA TRP A 21 8.37 9.73 -1.47
C TRP A 21 9.07 8.50 -0.88
N GLY A 22 8.34 7.55 -0.27
CA GLY A 22 8.92 6.36 0.37
C GLY A 22 9.66 6.65 1.67
N LYS A 23 9.56 7.87 2.21
CA LYS A 23 10.23 8.34 3.42
C LYS A 23 9.35 8.09 4.64
N SER A 24 9.10 6.82 4.93
CA SER A 24 8.13 6.38 5.95
C SER A 24 8.46 6.86 7.36
N GLU A 25 9.73 6.96 7.75
CA GLU A 25 10.11 7.47 9.08
C GLU A 25 9.76 8.95 9.25
N GLN A 26 10.07 9.79 8.25
CA GLN A 26 9.67 11.20 8.26
C GLN A 26 8.15 11.34 8.25
N ALA A 27 7.46 10.51 7.45
CA ALA A 27 6.00 10.51 7.40
C ALA A 27 5.38 10.22 8.77
N ILE A 28 5.89 9.22 9.49
CA ILE A 28 5.46 8.87 10.85
C ILE A 28 5.58 10.08 11.79
N ASN A 29 6.74 10.76 11.79
CA ASN A 29 6.95 11.93 12.64
C ASN A 29 5.91 13.04 12.40
N TYR A 30 5.67 13.40 11.13
CA TYR A 30 4.69 14.43 10.81
C TYR A 30 3.24 14.02 11.11
N PHE A 31 2.88 12.75 10.89
CA PHE A 31 1.57 12.25 11.28
C PHE A 31 1.39 12.25 12.81
N GLN A 32 2.44 11.98 13.59
CA GLN A 32 2.39 12.07 15.05
C GLN A 32 2.15 13.51 15.51
N GLN A 33 2.86 14.50 14.94
CA GLN A 33 2.65 15.92 15.27
C GLN A 33 1.23 16.39 14.93
N SER A 34 0.68 15.92 13.80
CA SER A 34 -0.71 16.19 13.42
C SER A 34 -1.71 15.53 14.39
N LEU A 35 -1.47 14.27 14.75
CA LEU A 35 -2.28 13.50 15.70
C LEU A 35 -2.39 14.23 17.04
N ASP A 36 -1.25 14.63 17.62
CA ASP A 36 -1.19 15.30 18.93
C ASP A 36 -2.03 16.58 18.94
N LEU A 37 -1.95 17.39 17.88
CA LEU A 37 -2.75 18.62 17.74
C LEU A 37 -4.24 18.30 17.57
N TYR A 38 -4.61 17.35 16.72
CA TYR A 38 -6.03 17.01 16.53
C TYR A 38 -6.67 16.41 17.79
N GLN A 39 -5.91 15.69 18.62
CA GLN A 39 -6.38 15.23 19.92
C GLN A 39 -6.67 16.40 20.85
N GLN A 40 -5.77 17.38 20.96
CA GLN A 40 -5.98 18.59 21.77
C GLN A 40 -7.20 19.40 21.29
N LEU A 41 -7.46 19.40 19.99
CA LEU A 41 -8.57 20.12 19.36
C LEU A 41 -9.89 19.33 19.34
N GLY A 42 -9.92 18.08 19.83
CA GLY A 42 -11.11 17.22 19.83
C GLY A 42 -11.62 16.85 18.42
N LYS A 43 -10.74 16.83 17.41
CA LYS A 43 -11.09 16.55 16.01
C LYS A 43 -11.05 15.05 15.71
N ASN A 44 -11.96 14.29 16.31
CA ASN A 44 -11.99 12.83 16.27
C ASN A 44 -11.85 12.21 14.87
N LYS A 45 -12.56 12.73 13.86
CA LYS A 45 -12.41 12.26 12.46
C LYS A 45 -10.95 12.35 11.98
N ASN A 46 -10.28 13.45 12.27
CA ASN A 46 -8.88 13.68 11.87
C ASN A 46 -7.90 12.84 12.70
N VAL A 47 -8.19 12.63 13.99
CA VAL A 47 -7.43 11.71 14.86
C VAL A 47 -7.46 10.29 14.27
N ALA A 48 -8.63 9.78 13.89
CA ALA A 48 -8.76 8.47 13.26
C ALA A 48 -7.99 8.38 11.92
N ILE A 49 -7.99 9.44 11.12
CA ILE A 49 -7.19 9.51 9.89
C ILE A 49 -5.69 9.42 10.22
N CYS A 50 -5.20 10.16 11.23
CA CYS A 50 -3.78 10.15 11.57
C CYS A 50 -3.32 8.79 12.07
N TYR A 51 -4.09 8.13 12.94
CA TYR A 51 -3.80 6.76 13.37
C TYR A 51 -3.68 5.79 12.19
N ARG A 52 -4.62 5.84 11.25
CA ARG A 52 -4.56 5.01 10.05
C ARG A 52 -3.34 5.29 9.18
N GLN A 53 -2.99 6.57 9.00
CA GLN A 53 -1.81 6.95 8.22
C GLN A 53 -0.51 6.50 8.90
N LEU A 54 -0.43 6.57 10.23
CA LEU A 54 0.68 6.01 11.01
C LEU A 54 0.79 4.50 10.76
N ALA A 55 -0.31 3.76 10.89
CA ALA A 55 -0.34 2.32 10.64
C ALA A 55 0.11 1.95 9.23
N SER A 56 -0.36 2.68 8.22
CA SER A 56 0.07 2.51 6.83
C SER A 56 1.59 2.74 6.67
N CYS A 57 2.13 3.82 7.25
CA CYS A 57 3.57 4.10 7.18
C CYS A 57 4.41 3.06 7.93
N GLN A 58 3.92 2.56 9.07
CA GLN A 58 4.56 1.49 9.83
C GLN A 58 4.60 0.18 9.04
N CYS A 59 3.53 -0.18 8.34
CA CYS A 59 3.51 -1.35 7.45
C CYS A 59 4.49 -1.19 6.27
N LEU A 60 4.55 0.00 5.67
CA LEU A 60 5.52 0.29 4.60
C LEU A 60 6.96 0.22 5.10
N LEU A 61 7.24 0.78 6.28
CA LEU A 61 8.57 0.73 6.88
C LEU A 61 8.98 -0.71 7.23
N ALA A 62 8.04 -1.49 7.77
CA ALA A 62 8.23 -2.91 8.07
C ALA A 62 8.59 -3.72 6.81
N ASN A 63 7.95 -3.43 5.67
CA ASN A 63 8.20 -4.12 4.39
C ASN A 63 9.63 -3.92 3.86
N HIS A 64 10.31 -2.84 4.26
CA HIS A 64 11.66 -2.50 3.80
C HIS A 64 12.75 -2.74 4.86
N HIS A 65 12.36 -3.20 6.06
CA HIS A 65 13.29 -3.45 7.15
C HIS A 65 13.87 -4.87 7.07
N LEU A 66 15.10 -5.06 7.55
CA LEU A 66 15.79 -6.37 7.55
C LEU A 66 15.78 -7.05 8.93
N ASP A 67 15.67 -6.26 10.01
CA ASP A 67 15.60 -6.78 11.38
C ASP A 67 14.18 -7.25 11.72
N SER A 68 14.00 -8.55 11.93
CA SER A 68 12.72 -9.17 12.26
C SER A 68 12.09 -8.63 13.55
N THR A 69 12.88 -8.29 14.57
CA THR A 69 12.35 -7.72 15.82
C THR A 69 11.73 -6.36 15.55
N LYS A 70 12.42 -5.51 14.78
CA LYS A 70 11.89 -4.19 14.39
C LYS A 70 10.62 -4.31 13.54
N ILE A 71 10.55 -5.28 12.63
CA ILE A 71 9.34 -5.54 11.83
C ILE A 71 8.16 -5.90 12.75
N VAL A 72 8.36 -6.82 13.70
CA VAL A 72 7.31 -7.22 14.65
C VAL A 72 6.82 -6.02 15.46
N ASP A 73 7.73 -5.19 15.97
CA ASP A 73 7.37 -3.99 16.75
C ASP A 73 6.56 -2.99 15.91
N LEU A 74 6.99 -2.71 14.68
CA LEU A 74 6.28 -1.82 13.75
C LEU A 74 4.87 -2.33 13.43
N LEU A 75 4.72 -3.63 13.19
CA LEU A 75 3.41 -4.23 12.89
C LEU A 75 2.50 -4.27 14.13
N ALA A 76 3.05 -4.41 15.33
CA ALA A 76 2.29 -4.31 16.57
C ALA A 76 1.80 -2.88 16.82
N GLU A 77 2.65 -1.88 16.55
CA GLU A 77 2.27 -0.46 16.66
C GLU A 77 1.21 -0.07 15.62
N ALA A 78 1.33 -0.59 14.39
CA ALA A 78 0.34 -0.41 13.33
C ALA A 78 -1.03 -0.96 13.72
N GLU A 79 -1.07 -2.17 14.31
CA GLU A 79 -2.30 -2.80 14.78
C GLU A 79 -2.96 -1.98 15.89
N LYS A 80 -2.16 -1.50 16.85
CA LYS A 80 -2.64 -0.61 17.92
C LYS A 80 -3.27 0.66 17.36
N ASN A 81 -2.62 1.29 16.38
CA ASN A 81 -3.13 2.49 15.72
C ASN A 81 -4.45 2.22 14.98
N LEU A 82 -4.58 1.10 14.27
CA LEU A 82 -5.84 0.73 13.60
C LEU A 82 -6.96 0.45 14.60
N CYS A 83 -6.67 -0.18 15.74
CA CYS A 83 -7.63 -0.35 16.84
C CYS A 83 -8.14 1.01 17.35
N GLN A 84 -7.24 1.97 17.58
CA GLN A 84 -7.61 3.33 18.00
C GLN A 84 -8.46 4.05 16.93
N ALA A 85 -8.09 3.95 15.65
CA ALA A 85 -8.87 4.53 14.56
C ALA A 85 -10.29 3.94 14.49
N ARG A 86 -10.44 2.64 14.72
CA ARG A 86 -11.72 1.94 14.74
C ARG A 86 -12.59 2.30 15.94
N GLU A 87 -12.00 2.43 17.13
CA GLU A 87 -12.71 2.85 18.36
C GLU A 87 -13.33 4.25 18.21
N ILE A 88 -12.63 5.16 17.53
CA ILE A 88 -13.14 6.51 17.24
C ILE A 88 -14.29 6.47 16.22
N ASN A 89 -14.28 5.50 15.30
CA ASN A 89 -15.28 5.35 14.24
C ASN A 89 -16.33 4.28 14.57
N THR A 90 -16.72 4.15 15.85
CA THR A 90 -17.63 3.10 16.35
C THR A 90 -19.02 3.14 15.71
N ALA A 91 -19.53 4.32 15.35
CA ALA A 91 -20.82 4.47 14.68
C ALA A 91 -20.75 4.26 13.15
N GLY A 92 -19.55 4.05 12.58
CA GLY A 92 -19.35 3.91 11.14
C GLY A 92 -19.64 5.17 10.32
N GLU A 93 -19.77 6.32 10.98
CA GLU A 93 -20.09 7.62 10.38
C GLU A 93 -19.04 8.07 9.35
N TYR A 94 -17.81 7.55 9.44
CA TYR A 94 -16.72 7.86 8.51
C TYR A 94 -16.47 6.67 7.56
N GLN A 95 -17.38 6.44 6.62
CA GLN A 95 -17.29 5.32 5.66
C GLN A 95 -15.98 5.29 4.86
N GLU A 96 -15.50 6.45 4.39
CA GLU A 96 -14.20 6.54 3.70
C GLU A 96 -13.05 6.08 4.62
N ASN A 97 -13.10 6.44 5.90
CA ASN A 97 -12.10 5.97 6.86
C ASN A 97 -12.21 4.45 7.07
N LEU A 98 -13.41 3.87 7.07
CA LEU A 98 -13.58 2.41 7.14
C LEU A 98 -12.93 1.73 5.94
N ALA A 99 -13.18 2.23 4.73
CA ALA A 99 -12.58 1.69 3.50
C ALA A 99 -11.06 1.54 3.65
N TYR A 100 -10.40 2.65 3.98
CA TYR A 100 -8.95 2.66 4.18
C TYR A 100 -8.47 1.88 5.41
N ASN A 101 -9.24 1.84 6.51
CA ASN A 101 -8.86 1.07 7.70
C ASN A 101 -8.81 -0.43 7.35
N TYR A 102 -9.82 -0.92 6.63
CA TYR A 102 -9.88 -2.32 6.21
C TYR A 102 -8.77 -2.68 5.22
N THR A 103 -8.49 -1.85 4.21
CA THR A 103 -7.36 -2.13 3.29
C THR A 103 -6.01 -2.06 4.01
N THR A 104 -5.83 -1.15 4.98
CA THR A 104 -4.62 -1.10 5.80
C THR A 104 -4.49 -2.33 6.71
N LEU A 105 -5.59 -2.88 7.23
CA LEU A 105 -5.57 -4.18 7.93
C LEU A 105 -5.16 -5.31 6.98
N GLY A 106 -5.70 -5.35 5.76
CA GLY A 106 -5.28 -6.30 4.73
C GLY A 106 -3.77 -6.26 4.49
N LEU A 107 -3.21 -5.06 4.35
CA LEU A 107 -1.76 -4.86 4.21
C LEU A 107 -0.99 -5.33 5.46
N LEU A 108 -1.44 -4.98 6.66
CA LEU A 108 -0.79 -5.37 7.92
C LEU A 108 -0.71 -6.89 8.07
N TYR A 109 -1.83 -7.58 7.85
CA TYR A 109 -1.89 -9.04 7.98
C TYR A 109 -1.13 -9.74 6.84
N SER A 110 -1.10 -9.13 5.65
CA SER A 110 -0.21 -9.57 4.57
C SER A 110 1.25 -9.55 5.07
N GLN A 111 1.71 -8.45 5.66
CA GLN A 111 3.07 -8.37 6.19
C GLN A 111 3.34 -9.36 7.32
N ARG A 112 2.37 -9.62 8.20
CA ARG A 112 2.50 -10.66 9.23
C ARG A 112 2.65 -12.07 8.65
N LEU A 113 1.99 -12.38 7.54
CA LEU A 113 2.15 -13.68 6.87
C LEU A 113 3.59 -13.92 6.43
N ARG A 114 4.34 -12.88 6.02
CA ARG A 114 5.77 -13.01 5.65
C ARG A 114 6.66 -13.51 6.79
N LEU A 115 6.24 -13.28 8.03
CA LEU A 115 6.99 -13.66 9.22
C LEU A 115 6.69 -15.08 9.69
N LEU A 116 5.65 -15.72 9.15
CA LEU A 116 5.28 -17.06 9.57
C LEU A 116 6.16 -18.10 8.89
N PRO A 117 6.59 -19.14 9.63
CA PRO A 117 7.27 -20.26 9.01
C PRO A 117 6.29 -21.04 8.12
N ASN A 118 6.76 -21.58 6.99
CA ASN A 118 5.93 -22.24 5.97
C ASN A 118 5.09 -23.44 6.46
N GLN A 119 5.36 -23.95 7.67
CA GLN A 119 4.62 -25.06 8.30
C GLN A 119 3.60 -24.60 9.35
N ASP A 120 3.41 -23.29 9.52
CA ASP A 120 2.44 -22.73 10.46
C ASP A 120 1.00 -23.02 10.00
N ILE A 121 0.29 -23.82 10.79
CA ILE A 121 -1.09 -24.23 10.49
C ILE A 121 -2.08 -23.06 10.42
N SER A 122 -1.73 -21.90 10.98
CA SER A 122 -2.57 -20.69 10.95
C SER A 122 -2.47 -19.90 9.64
N ILE A 123 -1.58 -20.29 8.70
CA ILE A 123 -1.39 -19.59 7.43
C ILE A 123 -2.71 -19.49 6.64
N LEU A 124 -3.46 -20.59 6.53
CA LEU A 124 -4.71 -20.59 5.75
C LEU A 124 -5.76 -19.66 6.35
N GLU A 125 -5.91 -19.65 7.68
CA GLU A 125 -6.83 -18.77 8.38
C GLU A 125 -6.44 -17.30 8.21
N LYS A 126 -5.15 -16.98 8.37
CA LYS A 126 -4.64 -15.62 8.23
C LYS A 126 -4.69 -15.13 6.79
N ALA A 127 -4.48 -16.00 5.81
CA ALA A 127 -4.64 -15.69 4.40
C ALA A 127 -6.10 -15.33 4.08
N ALA A 128 -7.07 -16.13 4.55
CA ALA A 128 -8.49 -15.81 4.40
C ALA A 128 -8.85 -14.46 5.06
N LEU A 129 -8.24 -14.14 6.21
CA LEU A 129 -8.45 -12.86 6.88
C LEU A 129 -7.92 -11.67 6.07
N VAL A 130 -6.78 -11.82 5.38
CA VAL A 130 -6.27 -10.80 4.45
C VAL A 130 -7.28 -10.53 3.33
N GLU A 131 -7.83 -11.60 2.72
CA GLU A 131 -8.81 -11.48 1.65
C GLU A 131 -10.11 -10.83 2.14
N GLU A 132 -10.58 -11.19 3.34
CA GLU A 132 -11.74 -10.57 3.96
C GLU A 132 -11.54 -9.06 4.15
N TYR A 133 -10.39 -8.64 4.70
CA TYR A 133 -10.12 -7.24 4.95
C TYR A 133 -10.03 -6.41 3.68
N TYR A 134 -9.32 -6.89 2.66
CA TYR A 134 -9.32 -6.20 1.36
C TYR A 134 -10.74 -6.14 0.77
N SER A 135 -11.47 -7.26 0.74
CA SER A 135 -12.83 -7.32 0.21
C SER A 135 -13.77 -6.30 0.85
N ARG A 136 -13.75 -6.20 2.19
CA ARG A 136 -14.57 -5.23 2.94
C ARG A 136 -14.16 -3.79 2.62
N GLY A 137 -12.86 -3.49 2.60
CA GLY A 137 -12.36 -2.16 2.28
C GLY A 137 -12.72 -1.71 0.87
N LEU A 138 -12.54 -2.59 -0.12
CA LEU A 138 -12.86 -2.33 -1.52
C LEU A 138 -14.38 -2.18 -1.75
N THR A 139 -15.21 -2.91 -0.99
CA THR A 139 -16.68 -2.74 -1.02
C THR A 139 -17.09 -1.33 -0.58
N TYR A 140 -16.50 -0.79 0.49
CA TYR A 140 -16.78 0.58 0.89
C TYR A 140 -16.38 1.60 -0.19
N PHE A 141 -15.26 1.41 -0.89
CA PHE A 141 -14.90 2.30 -1.98
C PHE A 141 -15.89 2.23 -3.16
N ASP A 142 -16.43 1.04 -3.47
CA ASP A 142 -17.51 0.90 -4.45
C ASP A 142 -18.77 1.66 -4.03
N GLU A 143 -19.21 1.49 -2.78
CA GLU A 143 -20.39 2.17 -2.23
C GLU A 143 -20.23 3.71 -2.24
N LEU A 144 -19.00 4.19 -2.05
CA LEU A 144 -18.66 5.62 -2.08
C LEU A 144 -18.42 6.16 -3.50
N GLY A 145 -18.39 5.31 -4.53
CA GLY A 145 -18.04 5.69 -5.90
C GLY A 145 -16.58 6.16 -6.06
N GLN A 146 -15.68 5.75 -5.16
CA GLN A 146 -14.27 6.14 -5.15
C GLN A 146 -13.40 5.19 -6.00
N THR A 147 -13.64 5.19 -7.31
CA THR A 147 -13.03 4.24 -8.26
C THR A 147 -11.50 4.26 -8.26
N VAL A 148 -10.88 5.45 -8.25
CA VAL A 148 -9.41 5.58 -8.27
C VAL A 148 -8.80 5.10 -6.96
N ASN A 149 -9.41 5.46 -5.82
CA ASN A 149 -8.93 5.05 -4.50
C ASN A 149 -9.02 3.52 -4.34
N LYS A 150 -10.12 2.92 -4.81
CA LYS A 150 -10.26 1.46 -4.88
C LYS A 150 -9.12 0.82 -5.69
N ALA A 151 -8.83 1.37 -6.86
CA ALA A 151 -7.78 0.84 -7.73
C ALA A 151 -6.38 0.95 -7.10
N GLU A 152 -6.09 2.05 -6.40
CA GLU A 152 -4.83 2.23 -5.67
C GLU A 152 -4.66 1.15 -4.58
N GLU A 153 -5.68 0.94 -3.75
CA GLU A 153 -5.61 -0.07 -2.68
C GLU A 153 -5.66 -1.51 -3.22
N SER A 154 -6.31 -1.73 -4.37
CA SER A 154 -6.28 -3.02 -5.08
C SER A 154 -4.88 -3.33 -5.64
N LEU A 155 -4.11 -2.31 -6.02
CA LEU A 155 -2.74 -2.50 -6.49
C LEU A 155 -1.81 -2.99 -5.37
N ASP A 156 -2.02 -2.51 -4.13
CA ASP A 156 -1.31 -3.00 -2.94
C ASP A 156 -1.68 -4.46 -2.63
N MET A 157 -2.96 -4.82 -2.77
CA MET A 157 -3.43 -6.21 -2.68
C MET A 157 -2.75 -7.09 -3.75
N ALA A 158 -2.69 -6.65 -5.01
CA ALA A 158 -2.02 -7.36 -6.07
C ALA A 158 -0.52 -7.58 -5.77
N ARG A 159 0.14 -6.59 -5.17
CA ARG A 159 1.53 -6.71 -4.70
C ARG A 159 1.70 -7.76 -3.61
N ALA A 160 0.74 -7.89 -2.69
CA ALA A 160 0.76 -8.96 -1.68
C ALA A 160 0.71 -10.35 -2.34
N TYR A 161 -0.16 -10.56 -3.34
CA TYR A 161 -0.22 -11.82 -4.11
C TYR A 161 1.03 -12.09 -4.96
N LEU A 162 1.80 -11.07 -5.29
CA LEU A 162 3.09 -11.23 -5.96
C LEU A 162 4.19 -11.65 -4.97
N GLU A 163 4.29 -10.97 -3.84
CA GLU A 163 5.50 -11.00 -3.00
C GLU A 163 5.44 -12.04 -1.87
N ILE A 164 4.24 -12.41 -1.42
CA ILE A 164 4.05 -13.20 -0.20
C ILE A 164 3.78 -14.65 -0.55
N GLU A 165 4.72 -15.54 -0.23
CA GLU A 165 4.66 -16.97 -0.60
C GLU A 165 3.33 -17.62 -0.16
N ALA A 166 2.89 -17.35 1.06
CA ALA A 166 1.63 -17.87 1.61
C ALA A 166 0.37 -17.40 0.87
N LEU A 167 0.42 -16.27 0.18
CA LEU A 167 -0.68 -15.73 -0.62
C LEU A 167 -0.47 -15.96 -2.11
N GLU A 168 0.67 -16.49 -2.56
CA GLU A 168 1.13 -16.27 -3.92
C GLU A 168 0.12 -16.74 -4.99
N ASN A 169 -0.32 -15.80 -5.83
CA ASN A 169 -1.18 -16.09 -6.96
C ASN A 169 -0.91 -15.10 -8.10
N LEU A 170 0.00 -15.47 -9.01
CA LEU A 170 0.46 -14.58 -10.08
C LEU A 170 -0.64 -14.24 -11.09
N ASN A 171 -1.58 -15.15 -11.35
CA ASN A 171 -2.68 -14.91 -12.27
C ASN A 171 -3.66 -13.88 -11.68
N TYR A 172 -3.99 -14.03 -10.41
CA TYR A 172 -4.89 -13.10 -9.73
C TYR A 172 -4.24 -11.73 -9.50
N SER A 173 -2.96 -11.71 -9.13
CA SER A 173 -2.14 -10.48 -9.05
C SER A 173 -2.14 -9.72 -10.37
N GLU A 174 -1.92 -10.42 -11.50
CA GLU A 174 -1.95 -9.82 -12.84
C GLU A 174 -3.33 -9.26 -13.18
N GLU A 175 -4.40 -10.03 -12.96
CA GLU A 175 -5.76 -9.61 -13.26
C GLU A 175 -6.11 -8.30 -12.54
N ILE A 176 -5.77 -8.21 -11.25
CA ILE A 176 -6.00 -6.99 -10.47
C ILE A 176 -5.15 -5.84 -11.01
N ALA A 177 -3.85 -6.08 -11.26
CA ALA A 177 -2.94 -5.05 -11.75
C ALA A 177 -3.35 -4.49 -13.12
N GLN A 178 -3.86 -5.33 -14.03
CA GLN A 178 -4.40 -4.91 -15.34
C GLN A 178 -5.66 -4.04 -15.19
N LYS A 179 -6.59 -4.41 -14.30
CA LYS A 179 -7.77 -3.58 -14.01
C LYS A 179 -7.37 -2.23 -13.42
N CYS A 180 -6.40 -2.21 -12.51
CA CYS A 180 -5.89 -0.98 -11.94
C CYS A 180 -5.24 -0.09 -13.01
N LEU A 181 -4.42 -0.69 -13.88
CA LEU A 181 -3.79 0.02 -15.00
C LEU A 181 -4.84 0.71 -15.89
N GLN A 182 -5.90 0.01 -16.27
CA GLN A 182 -6.99 0.57 -17.08
C GLN A 182 -7.64 1.77 -16.40
N ILE A 183 -7.94 1.67 -15.11
CA ILE A 183 -8.53 2.77 -14.33
C ILE A 183 -7.56 3.96 -14.26
N PHE A 184 -6.28 3.72 -14.02
CA PHE A 184 -5.30 4.81 -13.94
C PHE A 184 -5.14 5.54 -15.27
N GLN A 185 -5.20 4.83 -16.39
CA GLN A 185 -5.20 5.42 -17.73
C GLN A 185 -6.46 6.26 -17.98
N GLU A 186 -7.65 5.71 -17.69
CA GLU A 186 -8.93 6.40 -17.88
C GLU A 186 -9.00 7.72 -17.06
N TYR A 187 -8.48 7.70 -15.84
CA TYR A 187 -8.48 8.85 -14.93
C TYR A 187 -7.20 9.71 -15.00
N ASN A 188 -6.33 9.47 -15.99
CA ASN A 188 -5.08 10.21 -16.21
C ASN A 188 -4.18 10.28 -14.96
N ARG A 189 -4.05 9.16 -14.24
CA ARG A 189 -3.21 9.01 -13.04
C ARG A 189 -1.83 8.48 -13.40
N GLN A 190 -1.04 9.27 -14.13
CA GLN A 190 0.25 8.85 -14.70
C GLN A 190 1.22 8.21 -13.69
N LYS A 191 1.36 8.75 -12.46
CA LYS A 191 2.22 8.15 -11.41
C LYS A 191 1.74 6.75 -10.99
N LEU A 192 0.42 6.54 -10.94
CA LEU A 192 -0.18 5.25 -10.56
C LEU A 192 -0.16 4.27 -11.74
N GLU A 193 -0.38 4.76 -12.96
CA GLU A 193 -0.18 4.01 -14.21
C GLU A 193 1.24 3.43 -14.27
N ALA A 194 2.26 4.26 -14.04
CA ALA A 194 3.65 3.79 -13.96
C ALA A 194 3.87 2.73 -12.86
N SER A 195 3.20 2.87 -11.71
CA SER A 195 3.25 1.88 -10.63
C SER A 195 2.61 0.55 -11.03
N ALA A 196 1.51 0.58 -11.77
CA ALA A 196 0.83 -0.62 -12.28
C ALA A 196 1.66 -1.33 -13.36
N HIS A 197 2.23 -0.59 -14.31
CA HIS A 197 3.20 -1.14 -15.27
C HIS A 197 4.40 -1.77 -14.55
N LYS A 198 4.96 -1.12 -13.52
CA LYS A 198 6.06 -1.69 -12.73
C LYS A 198 5.66 -3.04 -12.12
N LEU A 199 4.49 -3.10 -11.47
CA LEU A 199 4.01 -4.33 -10.83
C LEU A 199 3.78 -5.45 -11.85
N LEU A 200 3.18 -5.16 -13.00
CA LEU A 200 3.02 -6.13 -14.10
C LEU A 200 4.38 -6.64 -14.58
N GLY A 201 5.34 -5.74 -14.75
CA GLY A 201 6.73 -6.09 -15.04
C GLY A 201 7.31 -7.09 -14.04
N GLU A 202 7.19 -6.82 -12.74
CA GLU A 202 7.67 -7.69 -11.67
C GLU A 202 6.95 -9.05 -11.63
N ILE A 203 5.63 -9.09 -11.87
CA ILE A 203 4.86 -10.35 -11.99
C ILE A 203 5.43 -11.21 -13.12
N TYR A 204 5.70 -10.60 -14.28
CA TYR A 204 6.27 -11.32 -15.40
C TYR A 204 7.73 -11.71 -15.19
N LEU A 205 8.54 -10.92 -14.48
CA LEU A 205 9.88 -11.36 -14.05
C LEU A 205 9.80 -12.63 -13.19
N LYS A 206 8.84 -12.68 -12.24
CA LYS A 206 8.64 -13.87 -11.41
C LYS A 206 8.17 -15.08 -12.22
N ARG A 207 7.40 -14.87 -13.29
CA ARG A 207 7.05 -15.94 -14.26
C ARG A 207 8.23 -16.42 -15.09
N THR A 208 9.16 -15.53 -15.47
CA THR A 208 10.42 -15.91 -16.13
C THR A 208 11.24 -16.84 -15.25
N GLN A 209 11.34 -16.57 -13.95
CA GLN A 209 12.01 -17.45 -12.98
C GLN A 209 11.35 -18.85 -12.89
N LYS A 210 10.05 -18.94 -13.23
CA LYS A 210 9.29 -20.19 -13.33
C LYS A 210 9.30 -20.81 -14.73
N ASN A 211 10.16 -20.34 -15.63
CA ASN A 211 10.30 -20.81 -17.02
C ASN A 211 9.02 -20.69 -17.86
N GLN A 212 8.17 -19.71 -17.59
CA GLN A 212 6.98 -19.48 -18.42
C GLN A 212 7.37 -18.83 -19.76
N PRO A 213 7.00 -19.44 -20.92
CA PRO A 213 7.34 -18.90 -22.22
C PRO A 213 6.79 -17.48 -22.46
N GLY A 214 7.61 -16.61 -23.05
CA GLY A 214 7.22 -15.24 -23.40
C GLY A 214 7.13 -14.26 -22.22
N ALA A 215 7.32 -14.73 -20.98
CA ALA A 215 7.20 -13.89 -19.79
C ALA A 215 8.29 -12.79 -19.74
N GLU A 216 9.52 -13.10 -20.17
CA GLU A 216 10.61 -12.13 -20.17
C GLU A 216 10.32 -10.93 -21.07
N THR A 217 9.80 -11.19 -22.28
CA THR A 217 9.42 -10.13 -23.23
C THR A 217 8.36 -9.21 -22.64
N MET A 218 7.32 -9.80 -22.02
CA MET A 218 6.26 -9.03 -21.36
C MET A 218 6.79 -8.22 -20.18
N ALA A 219 7.70 -8.79 -19.37
CA ALA A 219 8.33 -8.10 -18.27
C ALA A 219 9.08 -6.84 -18.74
N ILE A 220 9.92 -6.99 -19.77
CA ILE A 220 10.71 -5.89 -20.33
C ILE A 220 9.79 -4.81 -20.89
N GLN A 221 8.71 -5.18 -21.59
CA GLN A 221 7.74 -4.22 -22.14
C GLN A 221 7.11 -3.38 -21.03
N PHE A 222 6.52 -4.01 -20.02
CA PHE A 222 5.86 -3.30 -18.92
C PHE A 222 6.84 -2.44 -18.12
N LEU A 223 8.05 -2.93 -17.86
CA LEU A 223 9.08 -2.13 -17.17
C LEU A 223 9.54 -0.93 -18.00
N ALA A 224 9.63 -1.07 -19.33
CA ALA A 224 9.99 0.05 -20.21
C ALA A 224 8.91 1.14 -20.21
N GLU A 225 7.63 0.76 -20.25
CA GLU A 225 6.49 1.68 -20.15
C GLU A 225 6.51 2.42 -18.80
N SER A 226 6.71 1.69 -17.69
CA SER A 226 6.86 2.27 -16.35
C SER A 226 8.01 3.27 -16.27
N LEU A 227 9.19 2.89 -16.78
CA LEU A 227 10.39 3.73 -16.76
C LEU A 227 10.19 5.02 -17.54
N GLN A 228 9.56 4.94 -18.71
CA GLN A 228 9.30 6.10 -19.54
C GLN A 228 8.41 7.10 -18.80
N ILE A 229 7.29 6.65 -18.22
CA ILE A 229 6.38 7.53 -17.48
C ILE A 229 7.08 8.15 -16.26
N TYR A 230 7.87 7.40 -15.50
CA TYR A 230 8.59 7.97 -14.36
C TYR A 230 9.63 9.01 -14.76
N ARG A 231 10.29 8.85 -15.92
CA ARG A 231 11.21 9.87 -16.47
C ARG A 231 10.45 11.12 -16.92
N ASP A 232 9.31 10.96 -17.58
CA ASP A 232 8.47 12.07 -18.03
C ASP A 232 7.88 12.88 -16.85
N LEU A 233 7.74 12.25 -15.68
CA LEU A 233 7.32 12.89 -14.42
C LEU A 233 8.47 13.41 -13.56
N ASP A 234 9.73 13.36 -14.04
CA ASP A 234 10.94 13.73 -13.30
C ASP A 234 11.12 12.96 -11.96
N LEU A 235 10.58 11.75 -11.85
CA LEU A 235 10.67 10.90 -10.65
C LEU A 235 11.91 10.00 -10.70
N GLN A 236 13.09 10.62 -10.59
CA GLN A 236 14.40 9.97 -10.78
C GLN A 236 14.63 8.75 -9.87
N GLU A 237 14.26 8.82 -8.59
CA GLU A 237 14.42 7.69 -7.65
C GLU A 237 13.62 6.47 -8.12
N LYS A 238 12.36 6.68 -8.55
CA LYS A 238 11.50 5.61 -9.07
C LYS A 238 11.97 5.07 -10.42
N ALA A 239 12.43 5.94 -11.31
CA ALA A 239 13.02 5.52 -12.58
C ALA A 239 14.24 4.60 -12.35
N LEU A 240 15.11 4.96 -11.40
CA LEU A 240 16.29 4.16 -11.05
C LEU A 240 15.91 2.79 -10.49
N GLU A 241 14.83 2.67 -9.71
CA GLU A 241 14.32 1.36 -9.27
C GLU A 241 13.94 0.46 -10.45
N VAL A 242 13.22 1.01 -11.43
CA VAL A 242 12.79 0.25 -12.62
C VAL A 242 13.98 -0.14 -13.50
N GLU A 243 14.97 0.74 -13.65
CA GLU A 243 16.22 0.44 -14.38
C GLU A 243 16.98 -0.74 -13.76
N LYS A 244 17.03 -0.82 -12.42
CA LYS A 244 17.63 -1.96 -11.72
C LYS A 244 16.93 -3.27 -12.06
N LEU A 245 15.59 -3.28 -12.11
CA LEU A 245 14.80 -4.47 -12.48
C LEU A 245 15.08 -4.92 -13.92
N ILE A 246 15.12 -3.98 -14.88
CA ILE A 246 15.44 -4.28 -16.29
C ILE A 246 16.86 -4.85 -16.43
N ASN A 247 17.82 -4.38 -15.63
CA ASN A 247 19.19 -4.88 -15.67
C ASN A 247 19.32 -6.29 -15.07
N ILE A 248 18.47 -6.65 -14.11
CA ILE A 248 18.39 -8.01 -13.55
C ILE A 248 17.83 -8.97 -14.60
N SER A 249 16.82 -8.56 -15.37
CA SER A 249 16.16 -9.43 -16.35
C SER A 249 17.04 -9.82 -17.55
N LYS A 250 18.11 -9.06 -17.82
CA LYS A 250 19.04 -9.29 -18.95
C LYS A 250 20.22 -10.21 -18.61
N LYS A 251 20.33 -10.68 -17.36
CA LYS A 251 21.40 -11.57 -16.89
C LYS A 251 20.91 -12.99 -16.80
#